data_AF-A0A8H6LVK1-F1
#
_entry.id   AF-A0A8H6LVK1-F1
#
_cell.length_a   1.000
_cell.length_b   1.000
_cell.length_c   1.000
_cell.angle_alpha   90.00
_cell.angle_beta   90.00
_cell.angle_gamma   90.00
#
_symmetry.space_group_name_H-M   'P 1'
#
loop_
_entity.id
_entity.type
_entity.pdbx_description
1 polymer ?
#
loop_
_entity_poly.entity_id
_entity_poly.type
_entity_poly.pdbx_seq_one_letter_code
_entity_poly.pdbx_strand_id
1 'polypeptide(L)'
;MRKTMPFWYHRGTKKSVRPRYGDKWGVCHRQTHGIKTVGDMLAHAQKNTSWGHTGKINCQCRNCSQDRSRGCTDPIACRKNANTKLNYLDREWDP
;
A
#
# COMPACT_ATOMS: atom_id res chain seq x y z
N MET A 1 -2.85 8.70 17.16
CA MET A 1 -3.32 9.77 16.25
C MET A 1 -2.70 9.75 14.84
N ARG A 2 -1.66 8.95 14.53
CA ARG A 2 -0.95 9.03 13.23
C ARG A 2 -1.65 8.35 12.02
N LYS A 3 -2.66 7.48 12.25
CA LYS A 3 -3.38 6.76 11.18
C LYS A 3 -4.24 7.64 10.28
N THR A 4 -4.72 8.79 10.76
CA THR A 4 -5.61 9.68 10.00
C THR A 4 -4.85 10.67 9.11
N MET A 5 -3.52 10.70 9.18
CA MET A 5 -2.72 11.63 8.40
C MET A 5 -2.77 11.28 6.90
N PRO A 6 -2.82 12.28 6.01
CA PRO A 6 -2.75 12.05 4.57
C PRO A 6 -1.44 11.35 4.17
N PHE A 7 -1.54 10.28 3.39
CA PHE A 7 -0.38 9.49 2.94
C PHE A 7 0.39 10.14 1.76
N TRP A 8 -0.28 10.99 0.98
CA TRP A 8 0.32 11.51 -0.26
C TRP A 8 0.94 12.90 -0.09
N TYR A 9 0.51 13.67 0.91
CA TYR A 9 0.82 15.10 1.05
C TYR A 9 1.90 15.36 2.10
N HIS A 10 3.02 14.65 2.02
CA HIS A 10 4.13 14.83 2.97
C HIS A 10 4.98 16.06 2.59
N ARG A 11 4.80 17.17 3.34
CA ARG A 11 5.54 18.45 3.16
C ARG A 11 7.04 18.40 3.53
N GLY A 12 7.56 17.28 4.06
CA GLY A 12 8.97 17.11 4.46
C GLY A 12 9.82 16.26 3.50
N THR A 13 9.31 15.92 2.32
CA THR A 13 10.02 15.00 1.42
C THR A 13 11.23 15.67 0.76
N LYS A 14 12.45 15.22 1.13
CA LYS A 14 13.67 15.45 0.34
C LYS A 14 13.36 15.23 -1.15
N LYS A 15 13.87 16.08 -2.04
CA LYS A 15 13.53 16.22 -3.47
C LYS A 15 13.48 14.91 -4.30
N SER A 16 13.94 13.76 -3.77
CA SER A 16 13.98 12.44 -4.39
C SER A 16 12.74 11.54 -4.21
N VAL A 17 11.69 11.96 -3.48
CA VAL A 17 10.55 11.08 -3.14
C VAL A 17 9.42 11.07 -4.18
N ARG A 18 9.23 12.16 -4.95
CA ARG A 18 8.18 12.26 -6.00
C ARG A 18 8.15 11.06 -6.98
N PRO A 19 9.29 10.54 -7.48
CA PRO A 19 9.29 9.38 -8.37
C PRO A 19 8.72 8.09 -7.72
N ARG A 20 8.83 7.93 -6.40
CA ARG A 20 8.42 6.70 -5.70
C ARG A 20 6.92 6.54 -5.52
N TYR A 21 6.17 7.64 -5.54
CA TYR A 21 4.71 7.60 -5.46
C TYR A 21 4.03 7.71 -6.84
N GLY A 22 4.81 7.99 -7.89
CA GLY A 22 4.35 7.99 -9.28
C GLY A 22 4.49 6.64 -9.98
N ASP A 23 5.05 5.63 -9.32
CA ASP A 23 5.13 4.27 -9.86
C ASP A 23 3.74 3.65 -10.03
N LYS A 24 3.66 2.56 -10.81
CA LYS A 24 2.40 1.85 -11.06
C LYS A 24 1.69 1.43 -9.76
N TRP A 25 2.45 1.15 -8.71
CA TRP A 25 1.90 0.79 -7.40
C TRP A 25 1.30 1.98 -6.68
N GLY A 26 1.94 3.15 -6.71
CA GLY A 26 1.38 4.37 -6.15
C GLY A 26 0.11 4.81 -6.86
N VAL A 27 0.03 4.61 -8.19
CA VAL A 27 -1.22 4.80 -8.94
C VAL A 27 -2.29 3.80 -8.48
N CYS A 28 -1.96 2.51 -8.40
CA CYS A 28 -2.87 1.47 -7.91
C CYS A 28 -3.37 1.75 -6.48
N HIS A 29 -2.48 2.15 -5.57
CA HIS A 29 -2.82 2.53 -4.20
C HIS A 29 -3.86 3.66 -4.17
N ARG A 30 -3.70 4.70 -5.01
CA ARG A 30 -4.65 5.83 -5.09
C ARG A 30 -5.96 5.47 -5.76
N GLN A 31 -5.90 4.90 -6.96
CA GLN A 31 -7.04 4.77 -7.85
C GLN A 31 -7.82 3.48 -7.61
N THR A 32 -7.12 2.37 -7.39
CA THR A 32 -7.73 1.04 -7.21
C THR A 32 -8.07 0.76 -5.75
N HIS A 33 -7.17 1.09 -4.84
CA HIS A 33 -7.34 0.82 -3.41
C HIS A 33 -7.88 2.01 -2.62
N GLY A 34 -7.96 3.20 -3.20
CA GLY A 34 -8.55 4.37 -2.57
C GLY A 34 -7.81 4.85 -1.32
N ILE A 35 -6.52 4.56 -1.21
CA ILE A 35 -5.70 4.87 -0.03
C ILE A 35 -5.56 6.38 0.08
N LYS A 36 -6.00 6.97 1.21
CA LYS A 36 -5.89 8.41 1.48
C LYS A 36 -4.99 8.68 2.68
N THR A 37 -5.01 7.79 3.66
CA THR A 37 -4.34 7.96 4.95
C THR A 37 -3.27 6.91 5.21
N VAL A 38 -2.39 7.18 6.18
CA VAL A 38 -1.42 6.19 6.68
C VAL A 38 -2.12 4.93 7.20
N GLY A 39 -3.29 5.10 7.84
CA GLY A 39 -4.13 3.99 8.30
C GLY A 39 -4.62 3.10 7.15
N ASP A 40 -5.06 3.71 6.05
CA ASP A 40 -5.47 2.96 4.85
C ASP A 40 -4.30 2.17 4.27
N MET A 41 -3.11 2.78 4.21
CA MET A 41 -1.91 2.10 3.71
C MET A 41 -1.49 0.94 4.61
N LEU A 42 -1.53 1.11 5.95
CA LEU A 42 -1.26 0.04 6.91
C LEU A 42 -2.26 -1.10 6.77
N ALA A 43 -3.56 -0.80 6.71
CA ALA A 43 -4.61 -1.79 6.54
C ALA A 43 -4.45 -2.57 5.23
N HIS A 44 -4.07 -1.88 4.15
CA HIS A 44 -3.78 -2.52 2.87
C HIS A 44 -2.54 -3.42 2.95
N ALA A 45 -1.44 -2.92 3.51
CA ALA A 45 -0.19 -3.65 3.66
C ALA A 45 -0.33 -4.93 4.51
N GLN A 46 -1.16 -4.88 5.54
CA GLN A 46 -1.40 -5.98 6.50
C GLN A 46 -2.52 -6.95 6.07
N LYS A 47 -3.14 -6.76 4.89
CA LYS A 47 -4.34 -7.49 4.43
C LYS A 47 -4.15 -9.01 4.12
N ASN A 48 -3.25 -9.73 4.78
CA ASN A 48 -2.70 -10.98 4.25
C ASN A 48 -2.84 -12.25 5.12
N THR A 49 -3.85 -12.34 5.97
CA THR A 49 -4.03 -13.50 6.88
C THR A 49 -5.30 -14.33 6.64
N SER A 50 -6.00 -14.14 5.52
CA SER A 50 -7.14 -15.01 5.20
C SER A 50 -6.67 -16.44 4.91
N TRP A 51 -7.42 -17.44 5.38
CA TRP A 51 -7.19 -18.85 5.09
C TRP A 51 -7.00 -19.10 3.57
N GLY A 52 -6.02 -19.94 3.22
CA GLY A 52 -5.70 -20.25 1.82
C GLY A 52 -4.85 -19.23 1.07
N HIS A 53 -4.20 -18.27 1.75
CA HIS A 53 -3.20 -17.42 1.11
C HIS A 53 -1.93 -18.21 0.75
N THR A 54 -1.45 -18.10 -0.50
CA THR A 54 -0.35 -18.92 -1.02
C THR A 54 0.92 -18.13 -1.35
N GLY A 55 0.92 -16.80 -1.22
CA GLY A 55 2.05 -15.95 -1.59
C GLY A 55 2.39 -15.93 -3.10
N LYS A 56 1.60 -16.59 -3.96
CA LYS A 56 1.74 -16.60 -5.42
C LYS A 56 0.90 -15.52 -6.08
N ILE A 57 1.36 -14.95 -7.19
CA ILE A 57 0.67 -13.87 -7.95
C ILE A 57 -0.80 -14.21 -8.29
N ASN A 58 -1.09 -15.48 -8.56
CA ASN A 58 -2.42 -15.99 -8.88
C ASN A 58 -3.20 -16.50 -7.65
N CYS A 59 -2.83 -16.07 -6.43
CA CYS A 59 -3.51 -16.47 -5.21
C CYS A 59 -5.01 -16.15 -5.29
N GLN A 60 -5.83 -17.16 -5.00
CA GLN A 60 -7.30 -17.08 -5.07
C GLN A 60 -7.96 -16.84 -3.71
N CYS A 61 -7.18 -16.51 -2.68
CA CYS A 61 -7.77 -16.15 -1.39
C CYS A 61 -8.69 -14.93 -1.54
N ARG A 62 -9.70 -14.82 -0.67
CA ARG A 62 -10.72 -13.77 -0.72
C ARG A 62 -10.12 -12.37 -0.92
N ASN A 63 -9.05 -12.04 -0.20
CA ASN A 63 -8.42 -10.73 -0.27
C ASN A 63 -7.72 -10.47 -1.61
N CYS A 64 -6.99 -11.45 -2.15
CA CYS A 64 -6.36 -11.32 -3.46
C CYS A 64 -7.39 -11.25 -4.59
N SER A 65 -8.44 -12.06 -4.52
CA SER A 65 -9.53 -12.05 -5.51
C SER A 65 -10.30 -10.74 -5.50
N GLN A 66 -10.58 -10.18 -4.31
CA GLN A 66 -11.23 -8.87 -4.18
C GLN A 66 -10.34 -7.73 -4.69
N ASP A 67 -9.03 -7.79 -4.44
CA ASP A 67 -8.12 -6.76 -4.95
C ASP A 67 -8.05 -6.82 -6.49
N ARG A 68 -8.01 -8.03 -7.07
CA ARG A 68 -8.09 -8.23 -8.52
C ARG A 68 -9.40 -7.74 -9.12
N SER A 69 -10.54 -7.97 -8.46
CA SER A 69 -11.85 -7.51 -8.96
C SER A 69 -11.98 -5.97 -8.98
N ARG A 70 -11.16 -5.27 -8.19
CA ARG A 70 -11.04 -3.80 -8.23
C ARG A 70 -10.07 -3.30 -9.31
N GLY A 71 -9.34 -4.19 -9.98
CA GLY A 71 -8.36 -3.87 -11.02
C GLY A 71 -6.89 -3.96 -10.59
N CYS A 72 -6.59 -4.48 -9.39
CA CYS A 72 -5.19 -4.66 -8.97
C CYS A 72 -4.58 -5.86 -9.69
N THR A 73 -3.52 -5.63 -10.47
CA THR A 73 -2.91 -6.67 -11.33
C THR A 73 -2.08 -7.69 -10.54
N ASP A 74 -1.51 -7.30 -9.41
CA ASP A 74 -0.75 -8.18 -8.52
C ASP A 74 -0.91 -7.71 -7.06
N PRO A 75 -1.90 -8.27 -6.34
CA PRO A 75 -2.19 -7.87 -4.96
C PRO A 75 -1.00 -8.08 -4.01
N ILE A 76 -0.13 -9.06 -4.26
CA ILE A 76 0.98 -9.38 -3.36
C ILE A 76 2.09 -8.35 -3.53
N ALA A 77 2.50 -8.09 -4.77
CA ALA A 77 3.50 -7.06 -5.04
C ALA A 77 2.98 -5.67 -4.63
N CYS A 78 1.69 -5.39 -4.84
CA CYS A 78 1.04 -4.15 -4.40
C CYS A 78 1.17 -3.94 -2.88
N ARG A 79 0.89 -4.97 -2.08
CA ARG A 79 1.01 -4.92 -0.62
C ARG A 79 2.46 -4.92 -0.12
N LYS A 80 3.37 -5.63 -0.80
CA LYS A 80 4.82 -5.53 -0.51
C LYS A 80 5.32 -4.12 -0.73
N ASN A 81 4.94 -3.50 -1.84
CA ASN A 81 5.31 -2.12 -2.14
C ASN A 81 4.68 -1.12 -1.14
N ALA A 82 3.45 -1.38 -0.66
CA ALA A 82 2.86 -0.62 0.44
C ALA A 82 3.74 -0.65 1.71
N ASN A 83 4.21 -1.83 2.12
CA ASN A 83 5.16 -1.97 3.23
C ASN A 83 6.46 -1.22 2.98
N THR A 84 7.03 -1.29 1.77
CA THR A 84 8.22 -0.52 1.40
C THR A 84 8.00 0.99 1.55
N LYS A 85 6.85 1.49 1.09
CA LYS A 85 6.50 2.91 1.21
C LYS A 85 6.27 3.33 2.66
N LEU A 86 5.63 2.48 3.48
CA LEU A 86 5.47 2.69 4.92
C LEU A 86 6.83 2.76 5.63
N ASN A 87 7.75 1.86 5.33
CA ASN A 87 9.10 1.87 5.92
C ASN A 87 9.90 3.13 5.53
N TYR A 88 9.65 3.69 4.35
CA TYR A 88 10.28 4.95 3.93
C TYR A 88 9.74 6.19 4.65
N LEU A 89 8.60 6.08 5.33
CA LEU A 89 8.12 7.17 6.16
C LEU A 89 9.00 7.37 7.41
N ASP A 90 9.97 6.48 7.70
CA ASP A 90 10.62 6.48 9.02
C ASP A 90 12.13 6.70 9.15
N ARG A 91 12.44 7.84 9.79
CA ARG A 91 13.30 7.97 10.99
C ARG A 91 12.80 9.06 11.96
N GLU A 92 11.66 9.69 11.67
CA GLU A 92 11.09 10.86 12.37
C GLU A 92 9.62 10.62 12.76
N TRP A 93 9.09 9.44 12.42
CA TRP A 93 7.67 9.06 12.53
C TRP A 93 7.46 7.72 13.26
N ASP A 94 8.54 7.12 13.78
CA ASP A 94 8.60 5.99 14.71
C ASP A 94 8.00 6.49 16.03
N PRO A 95 7.15 5.72 16.74
CA PRO A 95 6.43 6.14 17.94
C PRO A 95 7.25 6.99 18.90
#